data_AF-A0A329R6P7-F1
#
_entry.id   AF-A0A329R6P7-F1
#
_cell.length_a   1.000
_cell.length_b   1.000
_cell.length_c   1.000
_cell.angle_alpha   90.00
_cell.angle_beta   90.00
_cell.angle_gamma   90.00
#
_symmetry.space_group_name_H-M   'P 1'
#
loop_
_entity.id
_entity.type
_entity.pdbx_description
1 polymer ?
#
loop_
_entity_poly.entity_id
_entity_poly.type
_entity_poly.pdbx_seq_one_letter_code
_entity_poly.pdbx_strand_id
1 'polypeptide(L)' 'MAGCELYSALDLVDGYYQILMRESDIPLTAVSTPSGMLWEWLVIPQGLSNTPATFNRLVKQLFRPLRA' A
#
# COMPACT_ATOMS: atom_id res chain seq x y z
N MET A 1 24.14 -0.54 2.61
CA MET A 1 24.10 -2.02 2.61
C MET A 1 25.52 -2.53 2.38
N ALA A 2 26.39 -2.37 3.36
CA ALA A 2 27.75 -2.86 3.28
C ALA A 2 28.09 -3.49 4.64
N GLY A 3 28.78 -4.63 4.62
CA GLY A 3 29.23 -5.32 5.83
C GLY A 3 28.30 -6.39 6.40
N CYS A 4 27.21 -6.78 5.71
CA CYS A 4 26.40 -7.94 6.10
C CYS A 4 26.78 -9.18 5.27
N GLU A 5 26.81 -10.35 5.92
CA GLU A 5 27.05 -11.65 5.27
C GLU A 5 25.79 -12.21 4.59
N LEU A 6 24.61 -11.85 5.09
CA LEU A 6 23.32 -12.30 4.59
C LEU A 6 22.36 -11.13 4.40
N TYR A 7 21.58 -11.20 3.33
CA TYR A 7 20.50 -10.26 3.03
C TYR A 7 19.20 -11.03 2.80
N SER A 8 18.08 -10.41 3.14
CA SER A 8 16.74 -10.94 2.86
C SER A 8 15.90 -9.85 2.23
N ALA A 9 15.01 -10.26 1.32
CA ALA A 9 14.01 -9.40 0.71
C ALA A 9 12.63 -9.96 1.04
N LEU A 10 11.71 -9.08 1.44
CA LEU A 10 10.32 -9.41 1.68
C LEU A 10 9.50 -8.73 0.58
N ASP A 11 8.75 -9.51 -0.18
CA ASP A 11 7.79 -8.96 -1.12
C ASP A 11 6.52 -8.56 -0.37
N LEU A 12 6.10 -7.31 -0.56
CA LEU A 12 4.94 -6.71 0.10
C LEU A 12 3.97 -6.10 -0.92
N VAL A 13 3.89 -6.66 -2.14
CA VAL A 13 2.95 -6.22 -3.20
C VAL A 13 1.50 -6.13 -2.70
N ASP A 14 1.05 -7.07 -1.87
CA ASP A 14 -0.29 -7.07 -1.29
C ASP A 14 -0.41 -6.17 -0.03
N GLY A 15 0.69 -5.57 0.40
CA GLY A 15 0.73 -4.67 1.56
C GLY A 15 -0.10 -3.40 1.38
N TYR A 16 -0.41 -2.99 0.14
CA TYR A 16 -1.29 -1.85 -0.11
C TYR A 16 -2.71 -2.08 0.40
N TYR A 17 -3.22 -3.31 0.25
CA TYR A 17 -4.56 -3.70 0.68
C TYR A 17 -4.70 -3.78 2.22
N GLN A 18 -3.62 -3.55 2.98
CA GLN A 18 -3.66 -3.46 4.44
C GLN A 18 -3.86 -2.02 4.94
N ILE A 19 -3.78 -1.01 4.06
CA ILE A 19 -3.92 0.40 4.43
C ILE A 19 -5.33 0.86 4.10
N LEU A 20 -6.08 1.30 5.11
CA LEU A 20 -7.42 1.85 4.91
C LEU A 20 -7.38 3.11 4.04
N MET A 21 -8.35 3.20 3.13
CA MET A 21 -8.63 4.44 2.42
C MET A 21 -9.16 5.47 3.39
N ARG A 22 -8.89 6.76 3.12
CA ARG A 22 -9.58 7.83 3.84
C ARG A 22 -11.06 7.80 3.46
N GLU A 23 -11.96 7.85 4.43
CA GLU A 23 -13.41 7.75 4.20
C GLU A 23 -13.93 8.73 3.14
N SER A 24 -13.44 9.98 3.14
CA SER A 24 -13.82 10.99 2.15
C SER A 24 -13.39 10.66 0.72
N ASP A 25 -12.39 9.80 0.56
CA ASP A 25 -11.75 9.49 -0.72
C ASP A 25 -12.25 8.16 -1.29
N ILE A 26 -12.97 7.33 -0.50
CA ILE A 26 -13.56 6.05 -0.93
C ILE A 26 -14.40 6.23 -2.20
N PRO A 27 -15.31 7.21 -2.32
CA PRO A 27 -16.13 7.37 -3.53
C PRO A 27 -15.31 7.71 -4.78
N LEU A 28 -14.09 8.26 -4.63
CA LEU A 28 -13.20 8.56 -5.75
C LEU A 28 -12.53 7.31 -6.33
N THR A 29 -12.63 6.19 -5.64
CA THR A 29 -12.05 4.90 -6.05
C THR A 29 -13.06 3.99 -6.75
N ALA A 30 -14.24 4.50 -7.08
CA ALA A 30 -15.29 3.72 -7.73
C ALA A 30 -14.81 3.11 -9.06
N VAL A 31 -15.03 1.81 -9.22
CA VAL A 31 -14.75 1.04 -10.44
C VAL A 31 -15.99 0.29 -10.90
N SER A 32 -16.17 0.17 -12.22
CA SER A 32 -17.27 -0.60 -12.81
C SER A 32 -16.78 -1.98 -13.27
N THR A 33 -17.52 -3.03 -12.96
CA THR A 33 -17.32 -4.35 -13.57
C THR A 33 -17.96 -4.42 -14.95
N PRO A 34 -17.61 -5.40 -15.80
CA PRO A 34 -18.28 -5.63 -17.08
C PRO A 34 -19.79 -5.89 -16.97
N SER A 35 -20.28 -6.33 -15.82
CA SER A 35 -21.71 -6.49 -15.52
C SER A 35 -22.43 -5.17 -15.18
N GLY A 36 -21.71 -4.04 -15.11
CA GLY A 36 -22.25 -2.73 -14.75
C GLY A 36 -22.38 -2.50 -13.24
N MET A 37 -21.86 -3.40 -12.39
CA MET A 37 -21.85 -3.18 -10.94
C MET A 37 -20.74 -2.19 -10.55
N LEU A 38 -21.07 -1.26 -9.66
CA LEU A 38 -20.11 -0.30 -9.09
C LEU A 38 -19.57 -0.82 -7.77
N TRP A 39 -18.25 -0.74 -7.60
CA TRP A 39 -17.54 -1.10 -6.38
C TRP A 39 -16.59 0.02 -5.99
N GLU A 40 -16.37 0.19 -4.70
CA GLU A 40 -15.42 1.17 -4.15
C GLU A 40 -14.37 0.44 -3.33
N TRP A 41 -13.17 1.01 -3.25
CA TRP A 41 -12.07 0.44 -2.47
C TRP A 41 -12.05 1.00 -1.05
N LEU A 42 -12.18 0.12 -0.06
CA LEU A 42 -12.06 0.47 1.36
C LEU A 42 -10.59 0.54 1.84
N VAL A 43 -9.69 0.01 1.03
CA VAL A 43 -8.23 -0.03 1.26
C VAL A 43 -7.53 0.54 0.04
N ILE A 44 -6.26 0.92 0.15
CA ILE A 44 -5.52 1.49 -0.97
C ILE A 44 -5.36 0.45 -2.10
N PRO A 45 -5.98 0.65 -3.28
CA PRO A 45 -5.77 -0.24 -4.39
C PRO A 45 -4.41 -0.02 -5.05
N GLN A 46 -3.95 -1.05 -5.74
CA GLN A 46 -2.87 -0.92 -6.71
C GLN A 46 -3.27 0.04 -7.83
N GLY A 47 -2.30 0.80 -8.35
CA GLY A 47 -2.50 1.68 -9.50
C GLY A 47 -2.78 3.15 -9.19
N LEU A 48 -3.08 3.54 -7.95
CA LEU A 48 -3.13 4.98 -7.61
C LEU A 48 -1.71 5.56 -7.53
N SER A 49 -1.51 6.75 -8.08
CA SER A 49 -0.20 7.39 -8.17
C SER A 49 0.49 7.58 -6.81
N ASN A 50 -0.28 7.76 -5.74
CA ASN A 50 0.23 8.01 -4.40
C ASN A 50 0.37 6.74 -3.54
N THR A 51 -0.08 5.58 -4.02
CA THR A 51 0.01 4.30 -3.28
C THR A 51 1.44 3.99 -2.81
N PRO A 52 2.48 4.08 -3.66
CA PRO A 52 3.85 3.77 -3.23
C PRO A 52 4.38 4.75 -2.18
N ALA A 53 4.03 6.03 -2.26
CA ALA A 53 4.48 7.04 -1.31
C ALA A 53 3.88 6.81 0.10
N THR A 54 2.58 6.54 0.15
CA THR A 54 1.87 6.24 1.41
C THR A 54 2.40 4.96 2.05
N PHE A 55 2.59 3.89 1.25
CA PHE A 55 3.13 2.63 1.73
C PHE A 55 4.57 2.77 2.23
N ASN A 56 5.44 3.45 1.48
CA ASN A 56 6.81 3.73 1.92
C ASN A 56 6.86 4.49 3.24
N ARG A 57 5.94 5.44 3.48
CA ARG A 57 5.85 6.15 4.76
C ARG A 57 5.52 5.19 5.90
N LEU A 58 4.56 4.28 5.70
CA LEU A 58 4.21 3.25 6.68
C LEU A 58 5.40 2.33 6.99
N VAL A 59 6.03 1.75 5.96
CA VAL A 59 7.20 0.87 6.10
C VAL A 59 8.33 1.59 6.83
N LYS A 60 8.61 2.86 6.48
CA LYS A 60 9.64 3.64 7.16
C LYS A 60 9.34 3.85 8.65
N GLN A 61 8.07 3.99 9.04
CA GLN A 61 7.67 4.13 10.45
C GLN A 61 7.74 2.79 11.19
N LEU A 62 7.22 1.72 10.59
CA LEU A 62 7.20 0.37 11.17
C LEU A 62 8.63 -0.13 11.50
N PHE A 63 9.55 0.04 10.56
CA PHE A 63 10.94 -0.40 10.74
C PHE A 63 11.84 0.66 11.41
N ARG A 64 11.31 1.82 11.81
CA ARG A 64 12.10 2.88 12.47
C ARG A 64 12.88 2.38 13.70
N PRO A 65 12.31 1.56 14.60
CA PRO A 65 13.03 1.06 15.77
C PRO A 65 14.16 0.06 15.44
N LEU A 66 14.13 -0.52 14.24
CA LEU A 66 15.08 -1.54 13.78
C LEU A 66 16.23 -0.93 12.97
N ARG A 67 16.25 0.40 12.81
CA ARG A 67 17.36 1.10 12.17
C ARG A 67 18.47 1.30 13.20
N ALA A 68 19.62 0.71 12.91
CA ALA A 68 20.88 1.03 13.58
C ALA A 68 21.29 2.49 13.32
#